data_AF-A0A973W200-F1
#
_entry.id   AF-A0A973W200-F1
#
_cell.length_a   1.000
_cell.length_b   1.000
_cell.length_c   1.000
_cell.angle_alpha   90.00
_cell.angle_beta   90.00
_cell.angle_gamma   90.00
#
_symmetry.space_group_name_H-M   'P 1'
#
loop_
_entity.id
_entity.type
_entity.pdbx_description
1 polymer ?
#
loop_
_entity_poly.entity_id
_entity_poly.type
_entity_poly.pdbx_seq_one_letter_code
_entity_poly.pdbx_strand_id
1 'polypeptide(L)' 'MTDAPQALSSDEFASLVEVGKGEAQREIPQLHWERLVDLGYAVRRLGELSLTASGIRRLAAGE' A
#
# COMPACT_ATOMS: atom_id res chain seq x y z
N MET A 1 16.54 6.63 15.71
CA MET A 1 15.16 7.14 15.82
C MET A 1 14.25 5.94 15.62
N THR A 2 13.38 5.68 16.58
CA THR A 2 12.51 4.51 16.58
C THR A 2 11.52 4.66 15.42
N ASP A 3 11.79 3.95 14.33
CA ASP A 3 10.88 3.81 13.20
C ASP A 3 9.71 2.94 13.68
N ALA A 4 8.80 3.55 14.43
CA ALA A 4 7.50 2.94 14.66
C ALA A 4 6.88 2.78 13.26
N PRO A 5 6.45 1.58 12.84
CA PRO A 5 5.81 1.42 11.55
C PRO A 5 4.63 2.38 11.52
N GLN A 6 4.76 3.46 10.75
CA GLN A 6 3.75 4.50 10.70
C GLN A 6 2.47 3.83 10.20
N ALA A 7 1.47 3.78 11.08
CA ALA A 7 0.17 3.24 10.74
C ALA A 7 -0.36 4.01 9.53
N LEU A 8 -0.89 3.29 8.55
CA LEU A 8 -1.56 3.90 7.42
C LEU A 8 -2.76 4.70 7.95
N SER A 9 -2.95 5.90 7.42
CA SER A 9 -4.24 6.57 7.52
C SER A 9 -5.32 5.77 6.79
N SER A 10 -6.59 6.07 7.07
CA SER A 10 -7.71 5.39 6.42
C SER A 10 -7.67 5.48 4.89
N ASP A 11 -7.23 6.61 4.33
CA ASP A 11 -7.15 6.83 2.88
C ASP A 11 -5.99 6.05 2.23
N GLU A 12 -4.85 5.97 2.93
CA GLU A 12 -3.71 5.16 2.51
C GLU A 12 -4.03 3.66 2.61
N PHE A 13 -4.78 3.25 3.63
CA PHE A 13 -5.27 1.87 3.75
C PHE A 13 -6.28 1.52 2.65
N ALA A 14 -7.22 2.41 2.35
CA ALA A 14 -8.14 2.24 1.21
C ALA A 14 -7.36 2.09 -0.10
N SER A 15 -6.29 2.86 -0.27
CA SER A 15 -5.39 2.73 -1.42
C SER A 15 -4.69 1.37 -1.46
N LEU A 16 -4.22 0.85 -0.32
CA LEU A 16 -3.66 -0.49 -0.24
C LEU A 16 -4.69 -1.57 -0.63
N VAL A 17 -5.96 -1.39 -0.26
CA VAL A 17 -7.07 -2.28 -0.67
C VAL A 17 -7.24 -2.24 -2.19
N GLU A 18 -7.21 -1.05 -2.80
CA GLU A 18 -7.30 -0.90 -4.26
C GLU A 18 -6.11 -1.54 -4.99
N VAL A 19 -4.89 -1.48 -4.43
CA VAL A 19 -3.74 -2.23 -4.98
C VAL A 19 -4.02 -3.73 -5.00
N GLY A 20 -4.62 -4.26 -3.93
CA GLY A 20 -4.98 -5.67 -3.82
C GLY A 20 -6.05 -6.14 -4.81
N LYS A 21 -6.90 -5.23 -5.30
CA LYS A 21 -7.90 -5.51 -6.33
C LYS A 21 -7.32 -5.48 -7.76
N GLY A 22 -6.16 -4.87 -7.96
CA GLY A 22 -5.46 -4.81 -9.25
C GLY A 22 -6.05 -3.88 -10.31
N GLU A 23 -7.36 -3.66 -10.32
CA GLU A 23 -8.05 -2.90 -11.38
C GLU A 23 -8.01 -1.37 -11.17
N ALA A 24 -7.99 -0.91 -9.93
CA ALA A 24 -8.16 0.50 -9.57
C ALA A 24 -6.83 1.26 -9.33
N GLN A 25 -5.68 0.65 -9.61
CA GLN A 25 -4.38 1.25 -9.28
C GLN A 25 -4.15 2.63 -9.91
N ARG A 26 -4.70 2.85 -11.11
CA ARG A 26 -4.58 4.13 -11.83
C ARG A 26 -5.31 5.29 -11.15
N GLU A 27 -6.27 4.98 -10.27
CA GLU A 27 -7.05 5.97 -9.52
C GLU A 27 -6.41 6.31 -8.17
N ILE A 28 -5.43 5.50 -7.74
CA ILE A 28 -4.71 5.74 -6.49
C ILE A 28 -3.77 6.95 -6.68
N PRO A 29 -3.82 7.97 -5.80
CA PRO A 29 -2.91 9.11 -5.85
C PRO A 29 -1.44 8.68 -5.79
N GLN A 30 -0.59 9.33 -6.58
CA GLN A 30 0.84 9.00 -6.66
C GLN A 30 1.56 9.11 -5.31
N LEU A 31 1.14 10.04 -4.44
CA LEU A 31 1.66 10.14 -3.08
C LEU A 31 1.44 8.85 -2.27
N HIS A 32 0.29 8.20 -2.44
CA HIS A 32 0.01 6.93 -1.77
C HIS A 32 0.83 5.78 -2.35
N TRP A 33 1.15 5.81 -3.65
CA TRP A 33 2.06 4.83 -4.25
C TRP A 33 3.43 4.87 -3.58
N GLU A 34 4.01 6.07 -3.52
CA GLU A 34 5.32 6.30 -2.90
C GLU A 34 5.28 5.84 -1.44
N ARG A 35 4.23 6.22 -0.72
CA ARG A 35 4.05 5.85 0.68
C ARG A 35 3.94 4.34 0.92
N LEU A 36 3.13 3.64 0.14
CA LEU A 36 2.95 2.19 0.28
C LEU A 36 4.23 1.42 -0.08
N VAL A 37 5.03 1.95 -1.01
CA VAL A 37 6.34 1.39 -1.36
C VAL A 37 7.37 1.68 -0.27
N ASP A 38 7.42 2.89 0.26
CA ASP A 38 8.34 3.30 1.33
C ASP A 38 8.10 2.48 2.62
N LEU A 39 6.84 2.20 2.93
CA LEU A 39 6.44 1.36 4.07
C LEU A 39 6.58 -0.15 3.78
N GLY A 40 6.96 -0.53 2.55
CA GLY A 40 7.16 -1.91 2.14
C GLY A 40 5.88 -2.73 2.04
N TYR A 41 4.70 -2.10 1.95
CA TYR A 41 3.42 -2.78 1.75
C TYR A 41 3.16 -3.11 0.28
N ALA A 42 3.70 -2.32 -0.63
CA ALA A 42 3.64 -2.56 -2.06
C ALA A 42 5.03 -2.48 -2.71
N VAL A 43 5.15 -3.03 -3.91
CA VAL A 43 6.33 -2.88 -4.77
C VAL A 43 5.88 -2.50 -6.17
N ARG A 44 6.63 -1.59 -6.81
CA ARG A 44 6.37 -1.22 -8.20
C ARG A 44 7.04 -2.21 -9.15
N ARG A 45 6.26 -2.87 -10.01
CA ARG A 45 6.75 -3.78 -11.07
C ARG A 45 6.05 -3.45 -12.39
N LEU A 46 6.83 -3.29 -13.46
CA LEU A 46 6.32 -3.02 -14.82
C LEU A 46 5.37 -1.80 -14.92
N GLY A 47 5.52 -0.83 -14.02
CA GLY A 47 4.66 0.37 -13.97
C GLY A 47 3.43 0.24 -13.09
N GLU A 48 3.15 -0.94 -12.56
CA GLU A 48 2.02 -1.25 -11.68
C GLU A 48 2.49 -1.50 -10.24
N LEU A 49 1.59 -1.40 -9.27
CA LEU A 49 1.83 -1.81 -7.89
C LEU A 49 1.44 -3.27 -7.70
N SER A 50 2.20 -3.96 -6.85
CA SER A 50 1.88 -5.29 -6.39
C SER A 50 2.06 -5.36 -4.89
N LEU A 51 1.19 -6.08 -4.19
CA LEU A 51 1.30 -6.25 -2.75
C LEU A 51 2.55 -7.06 -2.38
N THR A 52 3.19 -6.68 -1.28
CA THR A 52 4.19 -7.52 -0.62
C THR A 52 3.51 -8.45 0.41
N ALA A 53 4.27 -9.39 0.96
CA ALA A 53 3.79 -10.21 2.07
C ALA A 53 3.39 -9.39 3.32
N SER A 54 4.00 -8.21 3.51
CA SER A 54 3.60 -7.29 4.58
C SER A 54 2.30 -6.57 4.24
N GLY A 55 2.12 -6.14 2.98
CA GLY A 55 0.86 -5.53 2.52
C GLY A 55 -0.32 -6.48 2.62
N ILE A 56 -0.14 -7.75 2.23
CA ILE A 56 -1.18 -8.80 2.37
C ILE A 56 -1.57 -8.97 3.85
N ARG A 57 -0.59 -9.03 4.75
CA ARG A 57 -0.86 -9.15 6.19
C ARG A 57 -1.58 -7.93 6.75
N ARG A 58 -1.21 -6.72 6.32
CA ARG A 58 -1.89 -5.48 6.71
C ARG A 58 -3.34 -5.46 6.25
N LEU A 59 -3.61 -5.89 5.02
CA LEU A 59 -4.98 -6.05 4.51
C LEU A 59 -5.79 -7.07 5.30
N ALA A 60 -5.18 -8.21 5.64
CA ALA A 60 -5.85 -9.23 6.44
C ALA A 60 -6.13 -8.78 7.89
N ALA A 61 -5.31 -7.88 8.44
CA ALA A 61 -5.55 -7.28 9.75
C ALA A 61 -6.71 -6.28 9.76
N GLY A 62 -7.00 -5.63 8.62
CA GLY A 62 -8.13 -4.71 8.48
C GLY A 62 -7.95 -3.34 9.11
N GLU A 63 -6.81 -3.09 9.73
CA GLU A 63 -6.37 -1.80 10.27
C GLU A 63 -4.96 -1.57 9.81
#